data_AF-A0A7C5BER8-F1
#
_entry.id   AF-A0A7C5BER8-F1
#
_cell.length_a   1.000
_cell.length_b   1.000
_cell.length_c   1.000
_cell.angle_alpha   90.00
_cell.angle_beta   90.00
_cell.angle_gamma   90.00
#
_symmetry.space_group_name_H-M   'P 1'
#
loop_
_entity.id
_entity.type
_entity.pdbx_description
1 polymer ?
#
loop_
_entity_poly.entity_id
_entity_poly.type
_entity_poly.pdbx_seq_one_letter_code
_entity_poly.pdbx_strand_id
1 'polypeptide(L)'
;INQLKHKIVENLELLLSKISQGVNQNFLNSLRKFLQKIKEQKNFVISDFENKSILKYEIPVNKYYTVPKDVNNLWKRIRRQISKLAEFEVFNTYDSYIEIFNYIEKDFKKLAKTKNVVFLEELNHILKRLISKEILPEIFLRLSVKIYHYLIDEFQDTSRLQWENLFPLIHESISSEGTLFIVGDKKQSIYRFRGGEASLFDDVADFYFKEYNYKKEFLQMNWRSEKEIVEFNNKIFSKENLNKFFNLCEELKQISSLKEDVEKIYSVSQQEYDINKSDGYVYGELIEISEKEDLEERIKPKLLNVVDKLKDNKKDLSKVAILLRTSDEVQMVTEWLIERNIPVESEKTLDIRENKLIKEIISFLKFLICPIDNLSFCAFISGDIFTKATGIPKEEIQQFIFFTNQVSSNEPIYKSFADKYPPIWNRYFLKLFELKDFLSTYDLIIKIYSLFNVLENFYEYYGFFMLLLELANTQEEEDCSIENFIEYFESKNAEVQNFYVKIKKGSSLKVMTIHKAKGLEFDVVILPLIR
;
A
#
# COMPACT_ATOMS: atom_id res chain seq x y z
N ILE A 1 39.13 13.11 -0.23
CA ILE A 1 38.61 12.64 1.09
C ILE A 1 39.63 12.86 2.22
N ASN A 2 40.84 12.30 2.15
CA ASN A 2 41.82 12.37 3.26
C ASN A 2 42.19 13.80 3.71
N GLN A 3 42.40 14.73 2.77
CA GLN A 3 42.64 16.15 3.11
C GLN A 3 41.47 16.81 3.87
N LEU A 4 40.23 16.40 3.57
CA LEU A 4 39.04 16.90 4.27
C LEU A 4 38.95 16.31 5.68
N LYS A 5 39.24 15.02 5.84
CA LYS A 5 39.34 14.34 7.14
C LYS A 5 40.38 15.02 8.04
N HIS A 6 41.58 15.31 7.53
CA HIS A 6 42.60 16.07 8.26
C HIS A 6 42.11 17.45 8.70
N LYS A 7 41.52 18.24 7.80
CA LYS A 7 40.96 19.56 8.14
C LYS A 7 39.85 19.50 9.19
N ILE A 8 39.03 18.44 9.19
CA ILE A 8 38.00 18.24 10.22
C ILE A 8 38.66 18.00 11.58
N VAL A 9 39.66 17.12 11.64
CA VAL A 9 40.39 16.81 12.87
C VAL A 9 41.08 18.06 13.42
N GLU A 10 41.80 18.82 12.59
CA GLU A 10 42.44 20.09 12.98
C GLU A 10 41.42 21.09 13.55
N ASN A 11 40.27 21.24 12.90
CA ASN A 11 39.23 22.15 13.39
C ASN A 11 38.57 21.65 14.68
N LEU A 12 38.41 20.33 14.87
CA LEU A 12 37.89 19.73 16.10
C LEU A 12 38.88 19.88 17.26
N GLU A 13 40.18 19.76 17.01
CA GLU A 13 41.23 20.05 18.01
C GLU A 13 41.27 21.54 18.37
N LEU A 14 41.15 22.43 17.37
CA LEU A 14 41.01 23.87 17.58
C LEU A 14 39.72 24.23 18.33
N LEU A 15 38.65 23.48 18.12
CA LEU A 15 37.40 23.66 18.85
C LEU A 15 37.60 23.31 20.32
N LEU A 16 38.25 22.18 20.63
CA LEU A 16 38.56 21.77 22.00
C LEU A 16 39.43 22.79 22.74
N SER A 17 40.39 23.44 22.07
CA SER A 17 41.24 24.46 22.70
C SER A 17 40.53 25.79 22.97
N LYS A 18 39.40 26.04 22.30
CA LYS A 18 38.60 27.28 22.46
C LYS A 18 37.35 27.12 23.33
N ILE A 19 36.96 25.90 23.70
CA ILE A 19 35.77 25.65 24.53
C ILE A 19 36.07 25.93 26.01
N SER A 20 35.17 26.64 26.70
CA SER A 20 35.23 26.92 28.15
C SER A 20 34.32 26.00 28.99
N GLN A 21 34.35 26.15 30.32
CA GLN A 21 33.66 25.29 31.30
C GLN A 21 32.12 25.18 31.17
N GLY A 22 31.48 25.99 30.32
CA GLY A 22 30.02 26.02 30.14
C GLY A 22 29.43 25.06 29.10
N VAL A 23 30.25 24.27 28.40
CA VAL A 23 29.80 23.27 27.40
C VAL A 23 29.48 21.93 28.07
N ASN A 24 28.49 21.21 27.52
CA ASN A 24 28.04 19.94 28.07
C ASN A 24 29.20 18.90 28.15
N GLN A 25 29.40 18.33 29.34
CA GLN A 25 30.52 17.40 29.60
C GLN A 25 30.43 16.09 28.81
N ASN A 26 29.22 15.58 28.52
CA ASN A 26 29.06 14.36 27.74
C ASN A 26 29.50 14.57 26.28
N PHE A 27 29.22 15.76 25.71
CA PHE A 27 29.70 16.15 24.40
C PHE A 27 31.23 16.26 24.37
N LEU A 28 31.83 16.93 25.36
CA LEU A 28 33.28 17.06 25.46
C LEU A 28 34.00 15.71 25.61
N ASN A 29 33.47 14.82 26.44
CA ASN A 29 34.02 13.48 26.64
C ASN A 29 33.91 12.64 25.35
N SER A 30 32.80 12.73 24.64
CA SER A 30 32.64 12.06 23.35
C SER A 30 33.62 12.58 22.29
N LEU A 31 33.81 13.90 22.23
CA LEU A 31 34.71 14.52 21.28
C LEU A 31 36.18 14.14 21.56
N ARG A 32 36.58 14.10 22.83
CA ARG A 32 37.91 13.63 23.26
C ARG A 32 38.14 12.16 22.89
N LYS A 33 37.17 11.27 23.18
CA LYS A 33 37.25 9.85 22.81
C LYS A 33 37.39 9.66 21.30
N PHE A 34 36.61 10.41 20.52
CA PHE A 34 36.68 10.37 19.06
C PHE A 34 38.04 10.80 18.53
N LEU A 35 38.58 11.93 19.00
CA LEU A 35 39.91 12.39 18.59
C LEU A 35 41.03 11.46 19.03
N GLN A 36 40.90 10.81 20.19
CA GLN A 36 41.84 9.78 20.64
C GLN A 36 41.83 8.56 19.70
N LYS A 37 40.64 8.04 19.37
CA LYS A 37 40.46 6.93 18.41
C LYS A 37 41.07 7.25 17.05
N ILE A 38 40.89 8.48 16.55
CA ILE A 38 41.49 8.93 15.28
C ILE A 38 43.01 8.99 15.32
N LYS A 39 43.59 9.43 16.44
CA LYS A 39 45.07 9.47 16.59
C LYS A 39 45.69 8.09 16.44
N GLU A 40 44.98 7.05 16.86
CA GLU A 40 45.42 5.65 16.73
C GLU A 40 45.17 5.10 15.33
N GLN A 41 44.00 5.35 14.74
CA GLN A 41 43.57 4.73 13.48
C GLN A 41 44.01 5.47 12.21
N LYS A 42 44.47 6.73 12.34
CA LYS A 42 44.85 7.65 11.24
C LYS A 42 43.78 7.86 10.15
N ASN A 43 42.56 7.41 10.39
CA ASN A 43 41.39 7.55 9.50
C ASN A 43 40.11 7.42 10.35
N PHE A 44 38.98 7.86 9.82
CA PHE A 44 37.65 7.65 10.42
C PHE A 44 36.58 7.69 9.34
N VAL A 45 35.44 7.06 9.58
CA VAL A 45 34.21 7.14 8.76
C VAL A 45 33.14 7.87 9.56
N ILE A 46 32.12 8.41 8.92
CA ILE A 46 31.04 9.11 9.66
C ILE A 46 30.31 8.20 10.67
N SER A 47 30.27 6.90 10.43
CA SER A 47 29.74 5.93 11.40
C SER A 47 30.54 5.88 12.72
N ASP A 48 31.80 6.36 12.75
CA ASP A 48 32.60 6.44 13.97
C ASP A 48 32.14 7.56 14.92
N PHE A 49 31.23 8.43 14.50
CA PHE A 49 30.56 9.38 15.39
C PHE A 49 29.49 8.65 16.23
N GLU A 50 29.93 7.87 17.23
CA GLU A 50 29.08 7.05 18.10
C GLU A 50 28.03 7.86 18.89
N ASN A 51 28.25 9.16 19.08
CA ASN A 51 27.36 10.04 19.83
C ASN A 51 26.70 11.09 18.92
N LYS A 52 25.36 11.04 18.84
CA LYS A 52 24.53 11.99 18.07
C LYS A 52 24.70 13.45 18.49
N SER A 53 25.33 13.74 19.64
CA SER A 53 25.64 15.11 20.07
C SER A 53 26.56 15.87 19.11
N ILE A 54 27.47 15.19 18.39
CA ILE A 54 28.33 15.80 17.36
C ILE A 54 27.53 16.08 16.07
N LEU A 55 26.37 15.44 15.91
CA LEU A 55 25.46 15.66 14.78
C LEU A 55 24.42 16.78 15.03
N LYS A 56 24.36 17.34 16.25
CA LYS A 56 23.46 18.45 16.56
C LYS A 56 23.83 19.72 15.79
N TYR A 57 22.82 20.52 15.44
CA TYR A 57 23.00 21.76 14.68
C TYR A 57 23.81 22.79 15.49
N GLU A 58 23.58 22.85 16.80
CA GLU A 58 24.26 23.74 17.73
C GLU A 58 25.12 22.96 18.73
N ILE A 59 26.13 23.63 19.30
CA ILE A 59 26.98 23.06 20.35
C ILE A 59 26.12 22.85 21.61
N PRO A 60 26.11 21.65 22.21
CA PRO A 60 25.36 21.41 23.44
C PRO A 60 25.98 22.18 24.62
N VAL A 61 25.21 23.07 25.23
CA VAL A 61 25.66 23.93 26.34
C VAL A 61 24.90 23.65 27.64
N ASN A 62 25.49 24.02 28.78
CA ASN A 62 24.78 24.04 30.06
C ASN A 62 23.81 25.24 30.12
N LYS A 63 22.80 25.18 30.99
CA LYS A 63 21.82 26.26 31.15
C LYS A 63 22.52 27.62 31.35
N TYR A 64 22.04 28.63 30.62
CA TYR A 64 22.50 30.03 30.66
C TYR A 64 23.91 30.30 30.10
N TYR A 65 24.54 29.35 29.41
CA TYR A 65 25.82 29.58 28.75
C TYR A 65 25.65 29.99 27.27
N THR A 66 26.17 31.15 26.90
CA THR A 66 26.22 31.63 25.51
C THR A 66 27.56 31.29 24.86
N VAL A 67 27.52 30.56 23.74
CA VAL A 67 28.72 30.21 22.97
C VAL A 67 29.33 31.47 22.34
N PRO A 68 30.65 31.72 22.49
CA PRO A 68 31.32 32.82 21.81
C PRO A 68 31.15 32.74 20.28
N LYS A 69 31.00 33.90 19.62
CA LYS A 69 30.75 33.98 18.16
C LYS A 69 31.79 33.21 17.33
N ASP A 70 33.06 33.29 17.72
CA ASP A 70 34.16 32.60 17.01
C ASP A 70 34.06 31.08 17.11
N VAL A 71 33.63 30.56 18.26
CA VAL A 71 33.42 29.13 18.51
C VAL A 71 32.23 28.63 17.69
N ASN A 72 31.15 29.42 17.62
CA ASN A 72 29.98 29.09 16.81
C ASN A 72 30.31 29.09 15.30
N ASN A 73 31.09 30.06 14.82
CA ASN A 73 31.55 30.11 13.43
C ASN A 73 32.44 28.91 13.07
N LEU A 74 33.34 28.51 13.98
CA LEU A 74 34.16 27.32 13.82
C LEU A 74 33.31 26.04 13.77
N TRP A 75 32.29 25.93 14.62
CA TRP A 75 31.35 24.80 14.61
C TRP A 75 30.55 24.71 13.31
N LYS A 76 30.02 25.84 12.80
CA LYS A 76 29.36 25.89 11.49
C LYS A 76 30.29 25.43 10.37
N ARG A 77 31.58 25.79 10.42
CA ARG A 77 32.59 25.34 9.46
C ARG A 77 32.82 23.83 9.55
N ILE A 78 32.99 23.28 10.75
CA ILE A 78 33.13 21.84 10.99
C ILE A 78 31.91 21.09 10.44
N ARG A 79 30.69 21.55 10.76
CA ARG A 79 29.44 20.96 10.26
C ARG A 79 29.38 20.91 8.74
N ARG A 80 29.75 21.99 8.05
CA ARG A 80 29.84 22.02 6.58
C ARG A 80 30.86 21.00 6.05
N GLN A 81 31.98 20.82 6.74
CA GLN A 81 32.99 19.84 6.34
C GLN A 81 32.53 18.40 6.58
N ILE A 82 31.86 18.12 7.70
CA ILE A 82 31.27 16.80 7.98
C ILE A 82 30.17 16.48 6.95
N SER A 83 29.31 17.44 6.59
CA SER A 83 28.31 17.26 5.52
C SER A 83 28.96 16.88 4.19
N LYS A 84 30.00 17.61 3.78
CA LYS A 84 30.76 17.28 2.57
C LYS A 84 31.42 15.91 2.64
N LEU A 85 31.94 15.53 3.81
CA LEU A 85 32.52 14.20 4.00
C LEU A 85 31.44 13.13 3.83
N ALA A 86 30.22 13.36 4.32
CA ALA A 86 29.08 12.45 4.17
C ALA A 86 28.73 12.26 2.70
N GLU A 87 28.61 13.36 1.96
CA GLU A 87 28.38 13.34 0.52
C GLU A 87 29.46 12.53 -0.20
N PHE A 88 30.74 12.73 0.13
CA PHE A 88 31.84 11.97 -0.49
C PHE A 88 31.84 10.48 -0.12
N GLU A 89 31.53 10.12 1.13
CA GLU A 89 31.48 8.72 1.57
C GLU A 89 30.28 7.98 0.95
N VAL A 90 29.13 8.65 0.85
CA VAL A 90 27.96 8.14 0.12
C VAL A 90 28.32 7.97 -1.35
N PHE A 91 28.89 9.00 -1.99
CA PHE A 91 29.28 8.90 -3.40
C PHE A 91 30.24 7.74 -3.61
N ASN A 92 31.33 7.63 -2.85
CA ASN A 92 32.30 6.54 -3.01
C ASN A 92 31.72 5.13 -2.76
N THR A 93 30.66 5.01 -1.95
CA THR A 93 30.02 3.73 -1.65
C THR A 93 28.97 3.37 -2.72
N TYR A 94 28.24 4.37 -3.21
CA TYR A 94 27.08 4.18 -4.06
C TYR A 94 27.30 4.58 -5.53
N ASP A 95 28.47 5.10 -5.92
CA ASP A 95 28.75 5.60 -7.28
C ASP A 95 28.48 4.53 -8.33
N SER A 96 29.02 3.31 -8.13
CA SER A 96 28.78 2.18 -9.03
C SER A 96 27.30 1.81 -9.14
N TYR A 97 26.54 1.89 -8.04
CA TYR A 97 25.10 1.65 -8.04
C TYR A 97 24.34 2.77 -8.76
N ILE A 98 24.77 4.02 -8.62
CA ILE A 98 24.21 5.18 -9.31
C ILE A 98 24.48 5.06 -10.82
N GLU A 99 25.68 4.66 -11.23
CA GLU A 99 26.02 4.41 -12.63
C GLU A 99 25.15 3.29 -13.23
N ILE A 100 25.04 2.16 -12.53
CA ILE A 100 24.16 1.04 -12.93
C ILE A 100 22.71 1.50 -13.02
N PHE A 101 22.22 2.23 -12.01
CA PHE A 101 20.86 2.77 -12.01
C PHE A 101 20.63 3.66 -13.22
N ASN A 102 21.53 4.60 -13.51
CA ASN A 102 21.40 5.50 -14.67
C ASN A 102 21.42 4.74 -16.00
N TYR A 103 22.22 3.68 -16.12
CA TYR A 103 22.25 2.82 -17.31
C TYR A 103 20.92 2.09 -17.49
N ILE A 104 20.43 1.43 -16.43
CA ILE A 104 19.15 0.71 -16.43
C ILE A 104 18.00 1.67 -16.70
N GLU A 105 17.96 2.83 -16.05
CA GLU A 105 16.92 3.83 -16.22
C GLU A 105 16.85 4.32 -17.68
N LYS A 106 18.02 4.53 -18.31
CA LYS A 106 18.10 4.93 -19.71
C LYS A 106 17.54 3.87 -20.65
N ASP A 107 17.90 2.60 -20.45
CA ASP A 107 17.40 1.52 -21.30
C ASP A 107 15.93 1.19 -21.03
N PHE A 108 15.51 1.27 -19.78
CA PHE A 108 14.10 1.17 -19.37
C PHE A 108 13.25 2.24 -20.06
N LYS A 109 13.68 3.51 -20.04
CA LYS A 109 12.99 4.62 -20.72
C LYS A 109 12.93 4.43 -22.24
N LYS A 110 13.97 3.87 -22.86
CA LYS A 110 13.93 3.51 -24.30
C LYS A 110 12.90 2.42 -24.55
N LEU A 111 12.89 1.36 -23.74
CA LEU A 111 11.95 0.25 -23.89
C LEU A 111 10.50 0.72 -23.73
N ALA A 112 10.22 1.51 -22.70
CA ALA A 112 8.91 2.11 -22.46
C ALA A 112 8.44 2.93 -23.68
N LYS A 113 9.34 3.76 -24.23
CA LYS A 113 9.06 4.54 -25.45
C LYS A 113 8.79 3.66 -26.67
N THR A 114 9.57 2.60 -26.90
CA THR A 114 9.36 1.67 -28.01
C THR A 114 8.02 0.94 -27.91
N LYS A 115 7.59 0.61 -26.68
CA LYS A 115 6.29 -0.01 -26.40
C LYS A 115 5.13 0.99 -26.28
N ASN A 116 5.36 2.29 -26.49
CA ASN A 116 4.38 3.37 -26.30
C ASN A 116 3.71 3.37 -24.90
N VAL A 117 4.47 2.98 -23.88
CA VAL A 117 4.00 2.95 -22.48
C VAL A 117 4.42 4.25 -21.79
N VAL A 118 3.48 4.85 -21.04
CA VAL A 118 3.75 5.97 -20.14
C VAL A 118 3.33 5.58 -18.74
N PHE A 119 4.23 5.70 -17.77
CA PHE A 119 3.93 5.37 -16.38
C PHE A 119 3.14 6.49 -15.73
N LEU A 120 2.17 6.12 -14.87
CA LEU A 120 1.34 7.08 -14.14
C LEU A 120 2.17 8.09 -13.33
N GLU A 121 3.26 7.63 -12.72
CA GLU A 121 4.18 8.46 -11.94
C GLU A 121 4.87 9.53 -12.79
N GLU A 122 5.14 9.23 -14.06
CA GLU A 122 5.78 10.15 -15.00
C GLU A 122 4.82 11.23 -15.50
N LEU A 123 3.50 11.01 -15.45
CA LEU A 123 2.51 11.96 -15.98
C LEU A 123 2.65 13.34 -15.35
N ASN A 124 2.83 13.41 -14.04
CA ASN A 124 3.00 14.68 -13.33
C ASN A 124 4.29 15.40 -13.75
N HIS A 125 5.37 14.66 -14.01
CA HIS A 125 6.63 15.23 -14.47
C HIS A 125 6.57 15.67 -15.94
N ILE A 126 5.90 14.90 -16.79
CA ILE A 126 5.65 15.25 -18.19
C ILE A 126 4.81 16.53 -18.24
N LEU A 127 3.72 16.59 -17.47
CA LEU A 127 2.86 17.77 -17.39
C LEU A 127 3.65 19.01 -16.93
N LYS A 128 4.45 18.90 -15.86
CA LYS A 128 5.33 19.99 -15.42
C LYS A 128 6.26 20.48 -16.52
N ARG A 129 6.87 19.55 -17.26
CA ARG A 129 7.77 19.87 -18.37
C ARG A 129 7.04 20.57 -19.51
N LEU A 130 5.83 20.14 -19.85
CA LEU A 130 5.01 20.77 -20.88
C LEU A 130 4.62 22.20 -20.49
N ILE A 131 4.17 22.38 -19.24
CA ILE A 131 3.83 23.69 -18.65
C ILE A 131 5.06 24.62 -18.68
N SER A 132 6.25 24.12 -18.33
CA SER A 132 7.48 24.94 -18.29
C SER A 132 8.04 25.36 -19.65
N LYS A 133 7.68 24.69 -20.75
CA LYS A 133 8.38 24.79 -22.06
C LYS A 133 7.70 25.73 -23.08
N GLU A 134 7.17 26.87 -22.64
CA GLU A 134 6.48 27.84 -23.53
C GLU A 134 5.24 27.29 -24.28
N ILE A 135 4.80 26.05 -24.01
CA ILE A 135 3.54 25.45 -24.54
C ILE A 135 2.33 25.94 -23.71
N LEU A 136 2.61 26.62 -22.60
CA LEU A 136 1.62 27.19 -21.68
C LEU A 136 0.50 28.00 -22.39
N PRO A 137 0.78 28.86 -23.39
CA PRO A 137 -0.26 29.62 -24.09
C PRO A 137 -1.28 28.74 -24.83
N GLU A 138 -0.85 27.64 -25.46
CA GLU A 138 -1.76 26.74 -26.17
C GLU A 138 -2.63 25.94 -25.19
N ILE A 139 -2.04 25.49 -24.08
CA ILE A 139 -2.77 24.79 -23.02
C ILE A 139 -3.81 25.72 -22.39
N PHE A 140 -3.45 26.96 -22.09
CA PHE A 140 -4.40 27.98 -21.63
C PHE A 140 -5.52 28.19 -22.66
N LEU A 141 -5.20 28.44 -23.92
CA LEU A 141 -6.22 28.67 -24.96
C LEU A 141 -7.25 27.53 -25.06
N ARG A 142 -6.81 26.27 -24.86
CA ARG A 142 -7.68 25.09 -24.93
C ARG A 142 -8.42 24.78 -23.63
N LEU A 143 -7.80 25.03 -22.47
CA LEU A 143 -8.32 24.61 -21.15
C LEU A 143 -8.87 25.78 -20.32
N SER A 144 -8.16 26.91 -20.20
CA SER A 144 -8.60 28.03 -19.34
C SER A 144 -9.85 28.71 -19.86
N VAL A 145 -10.09 28.68 -21.17
CA VAL A 145 -11.35 29.16 -21.77
C VAL A 145 -12.55 28.25 -21.41
N LYS A 146 -12.29 26.99 -21.01
CA LYS A 146 -13.35 26.00 -20.72
C LYS A 146 -13.60 25.79 -19.24
N ILE A 147 -12.56 25.89 -18.41
CA ILE A 147 -12.63 25.59 -16.98
C ILE A 147 -12.40 26.87 -16.20
N TYR A 148 -13.50 27.39 -15.66
CA TYR A 148 -13.57 28.65 -14.91
C TYR A 148 -13.65 28.46 -13.39
N HIS A 149 -14.05 27.27 -12.95
CA HIS A 149 -14.26 26.94 -11.55
C HIS A 149 -13.54 25.65 -11.21
N TYR A 150 -12.64 25.71 -10.23
CA TYR A 150 -11.84 24.58 -9.76
C TYR A 150 -12.36 24.13 -8.40
N LEU A 151 -12.80 22.89 -8.33
CA LEU A 151 -13.20 22.23 -7.09
C LEU A 151 -12.23 21.09 -6.83
N ILE A 152 -11.49 21.17 -5.72
CA ILE A 152 -10.48 20.17 -5.35
C ILE A 152 -10.88 19.55 -4.02
N ASP A 153 -11.20 18.26 -4.06
CA ASP A 153 -11.51 17.44 -2.89
C ASP A 153 -10.25 16.68 -2.41
N GLU A 154 -10.28 16.20 -1.17
CA GLU A 154 -9.18 15.43 -0.54
C GLU A 154 -7.81 16.11 -0.65
N PHE A 155 -7.76 17.45 -0.54
CA PHE A 155 -6.55 18.22 -0.80
C PHE A 155 -5.34 17.83 0.06
N GLN A 156 -5.58 17.27 1.24
CA GLN A 156 -4.52 16.78 2.14
C GLN A 156 -3.67 15.66 1.52
N ASP A 157 -4.17 14.95 0.50
CA ASP A 157 -3.43 13.90 -0.20
C ASP A 157 -2.76 14.41 -1.49
N THR A 158 -2.87 15.71 -1.79
CA THR A 158 -2.24 16.31 -2.97
C THR A 158 -0.74 16.49 -2.73
N SER A 159 0.06 16.12 -3.73
CA SER A 159 1.51 16.37 -3.74
C SER A 159 1.84 17.77 -4.25
N ARG A 160 3.00 18.32 -3.85
CA ARG A 160 3.47 19.62 -4.37
C ARG A 160 3.56 19.65 -5.89
N LEU A 161 4.02 18.56 -6.50
CA LEU A 161 4.15 18.46 -7.95
C LEU A 161 2.79 18.57 -8.66
N GLN A 162 1.76 17.92 -8.13
CA GLN A 162 0.40 18.05 -8.66
C GLN A 162 -0.11 19.49 -8.52
N TRP A 163 0.10 20.11 -7.36
CA TRP A 163 -0.31 21.49 -7.14
C TRP A 163 0.40 22.47 -8.07
N GLU A 164 1.72 22.36 -8.23
CA GLU A 164 2.50 23.19 -9.13
C GLU A 164 2.05 23.07 -10.60
N ASN A 165 1.55 21.89 -11.00
CA ASN A 165 1.00 21.68 -12.32
C ASN A 165 -0.38 22.33 -12.50
N LEU A 166 -1.22 22.33 -11.47
CA LEU A 166 -2.57 22.89 -11.51
C LEU A 166 -2.57 24.41 -11.31
N PHE A 167 -1.62 24.92 -10.51
CA PHE A 167 -1.60 26.31 -10.09
C PHE A 167 -1.63 27.32 -11.25
N PRO A 168 -0.86 27.17 -12.36
CA PRO A 168 -0.94 28.11 -13.48
C PRO A 168 -2.36 28.21 -14.07
N LEU A 169 -3.06 27.07 -14.22
CA LEU A 169 -4.42 27.01 -14.76
C LEU A 169 -5.42 27.66 -13.82
N ILE A 170 -5.29 27.40 -12.52
CA ILE A 170 -6.12 27.98 -11.47
C ILE A 170 -5.90 29.49 -11.38
N HIS A 171 -4.64 29.93 -11.41
CA HIS A 171 -4.25 31.33 -11.30
C HIS A 171 -4.82 32.16 -12.46
N GLU A 172 -4.71 31.65 -13.69
CA GLU A 172 -5.30 32.29 -14.88
C GLU A 172 -6.83 32.40 -14.75
N SER A 173 -7.47 31.32 -14.31
CA SER A 173 -8.91 31.28 -14.11
C SER A 173 -9.38 32.28 -13.07
N ILE A 174 -8.72 32.39 -11.92
CA ILE A 174 -9.07 33.35 -10.87
C ILE A 174 -8.83 34.80 -11.34
N SER A 175 -7.77 35.01 -12.12
CA SER A 175 -7.48 36.33 -12.73
C SER A 175 -8.57 36.76 -13.72
N SER A 176 -9.24 35.78 -14.33
CA SER A 176 -10.37 35.97 -15.24
C SER A 176 -11.69 35.63 -14.52
N GLU A 177 -12.01 36.25 -13.38
CA GLU A 177 -13.27 36.08 -12.59
C GLU A 177 -13.70 34.64 -12.19
N GLY A 178 -12.84 33.64 -12.36
CA GLY A 178 -13.09 32.27 -11.93
C GLY A 178 -13.01 32.08 -10.42
N THR A 179 -13.29 30.85 -9.97
CA THR A 179 -13.26 30.51 -8.54
C THR A 179 -12.48 29.24 -8.25
N LEU A 180 -11.93 29.18 -7.04
CA LEU A 180 -11.25 28.01 -6.49
C LEU A 180 -11.92 27.64 -5.17
N PHE A 181 -12.31 26.38 -5.05
CA PHE A 181 -12.85 25.80 -3.84
C PHE A 181 -12.04 24.55 -3.49
N ILE A 182 -11.39 24.58 -2.33
CA ILE A 182 -10.56 23.48 -1.83
C ILE A 182 -11.19 22.95 -0.56
N VAL A 183 -11.39 21.63 -0.52
CA VAL A 183 -11.83 20.92 0.69
C VAL A 183 -10.87 19.79 1.02
N GLY A 184 -10.77 19.49 2.30
CA GLY A 184 -9.91 18.42 2.79
C GLY A 184 -9.78 18.45 4.31
N ASP A 185 -9.22 17.38 4.84
CA ASP A 185 -8.99 17.21 6.26
C ASP A 185 -7.57 16.71 6.53
N LYS A 186 -6.72 17.58 7.09
CA LYS A 186 -5.33 17.23 7.45
C LYS A 186 -5.24 16.03 8.38
N LYS A 187 -6.26 15.80 9.23
CA LYS A 187 -6.32 14.65 10.15
C LYS A 187 -6.37 13.32 9.39
N GLN A 188 -6.85 13.34 8.14
CA GLN A 188 -7.06 12.16 7.29
C GLN A 188 -5.95 11.99 6.23
N SER A 189 -4.82 12.68 6.37
CA SER A 189 -3.65 12.54 5.50
C SER A 189 -2.91 11.22 5.79
N ILE A 190 -3.29 10.14 5.11
CA ILE A 190 -2.71 8.80 5.28
C ILE A 190 -1.93 8.30 4.05
N TYR A 191 -1.88 9.09 2.97
CA TYR A 191 -1.16 8.74 1.73
C TYR A 191 0.21 9.42 1.56
N ARG A 192 0.90 9.73 2.66
CA ARG A 192 2.25 10.32 2.62
C ARG A 192 3.26 9.47 1.82
N PHE A 193 3.11 8.14 1.83
CA PHE A 193 3.96 7.24 1.04
C PHE A 193 3.77 7.39 -0.48
N ARG A 194 2.68 8.04 -0.94
CA ARG A 194 2.44 8.42 -2.34
C ARG A 194 2.81 9.88 -2.63
N GLY A 195 3.44 10.58 -1.68
CA GLY A 195 3.86 11.98 -1.83
C GLY A 195 2.81 13.03 -1.44
N GLY A 196 1.69 12.65 -0.82
CA GLY A 196 0.73 13.60 -0.26
C GLY A 196 1.34 14.41 0.89
N GLU A 197 1.15 15.74 0.86
CA GLU A 197 1.74 16.67 1.83
C GLU A 197 0.68 17.54 2.52
N ALA A 198 0.28 17.17 3.74
CA ALA A 198 -0.71 17.95 4.50
C ALA A 198 -0.29 19.40 4.82
N SER A 199 1.03 19.70 4.83
CA SER A 199 1.55 21.06 5.01
C SER A 199 1.18 21.98 3.85
N LEU A 200 0.96 21.42 2.66
CA LEU A 200 0.57 22.17 1.45
C LEU A 200 -0.73 22.95 1.68
N PHE A 201 -1.65 22.45 2.51
CA PHE A 201 -2.90 23.13 2.82
C PHE A 201 -2.67 24.50 3.49
N ASP A 202 -1.64 24.64 4.33
CA ASP A 202 -1.25 25.94 4.89
C ASP A 202 -0.47 26.76 3.87
N ASP A 203 0.48 26.13 3.16
CA ASP A 203 1.32 26.82 2.18
C ASP A 203 0.51 27.49 1.05
N VAL A 204 -0.56 26.84 0.59
CA VAL A 204 -1.43 27.38 -0.45
C VAL A 204 -2.13 28.66 0.01
N ALA A 205 -2.66 28.66 1.24
CA ALA A 205 -3.30 29.84 1.81
C ALA A 205 -2.30 30.97 2.09
N ASP A 206 -1.12 30.63 2.64
CA ASP A 206 -0.16 31.59 3.15
C ASP A 206 0.79 32.16 2.09
N PHE A 207 1.11 31.39 1.04
CA PHE A 207 2.05 31.79 0.00
C PHE A 207 1.40 32.03 -1.37
N TYR A 208 0.51 31.14 -1.82
CA TYR A 208 -0.02 31.22 -3.19
C TYR A 208 -1.18 32.20 -3.32
N PHE A 209 -2.00 32.34 -2.28
CA PHE A 209 -3.22 33.16 -2.31
C PHE A 209 -3.25 34.30 -1.30
N LYS A 210 -2.11 34.66 -0.70
CA LYS A 210 -2.02 35.73 0.30
C LYS A 210 -2.57 37.07 -0.18
N GLU A 211 -2.41 37.37 -1.47
CA GLU A 211 -2.86 38.62 -2.11
C GLU A 211 -4.31 38.54 -2.60
N TYR A 212 -4.92 37.35 -2.59
CA TYR A 212 -6.28 37.12 -3.01
C TYR A 212 -7.24 37.14 -1.82
N ASN A 213 -8.48 37.54 -2.05
CA ASN A 213 -9.52 37.48 -1.03
C ASN A 213 -10.04 36.04 -0.89
N TYR A 214 -9.40 35.23 -0.05
CA TYR A 214 -9.83 33.86 0.25
C TYR A 214 -10.57 33.78 1.59
N LYS A 215 -11.53 32.86 1.67
CA LYS A 215 -12.27 32.54 2.90
C LYS A 215 -11.84 31.16 3.38
N LYS A 216 -11.42 31.07 4.65
CA LYS A 216 -11.13 29.80 5.32
C LYS A 216 -12.26 29.47 6.29
N GLU A 217 -12.93 28.34 6.07
CA GLU A 217 -14.00 27.85 6.94
C GLU A 217 -13.62 26.49 7.54
N PHE A 218 -14.05 26.25 8.78
CA PHE A 218 -13.92 24.97 9.45
C PHE A 218 -15.33 24.43 9.75
N LEU A 219 -15.61 23.23 9.25
CA LEU A 219 -16.89 22.56 9.49
C LEU A 219 -16.79 21.73 10.77
N GLN A 220 -17.51 22.14 11.81
CA GLN A 220 -17.50 21.48 13.11
C GLN A 220 -18.58 20.40 13.24
N MET A 221 -19.71 20.54 12.55
CA MET A 221 -20.83 19.62 12.66
C MET A 221 -20.56 18.30 11.93
N ASN A 222 -20.66 17.19 12.66
CA ASN A 222 -20.61 15.82 12.14
C ASN A 222 -22.02 15.31 11.87
N TRP A 223 -22.35 15.16 10.60
CA TRP A 223 -23.64 14.61 10.14
C TRP A 223 -23.62 13.09 9.94
N ARG A 224 -22.44 12.45 10.02
CA ARG A 224 -22.26 11.03 9.68
C ARG A 224 -22.50 10.13 10.89
N SER A 225 -21.83 10.41 12.00
CA SER A 225 -21.75 9.51 13.15
C SER A 225 -22.74 9.89 14.26
N GLU A 226 -23.08 8.89 15.09
CA GLU A 226 -23.85 9.07 16.31
C GLU A 226 -23.02 9.72 17.43
N LYS A 227 -23.70 10.35 18.40
CA LYS A 227 -23.11 11.09 19.52
C LYS A 227 -21.95 10.34 20.19
N GLU A 228 -22.16 9.10 20.62
CA GLU A 228 -21.15 8.36 21.39
C GLU A 228 -19.83 8.16 20.61
N ILE A 229 -19.91 8.05 19.28
CA ILE A 229 -18.73 7.93 18.41
C ILE A 229 -18.00 9.28 18.31
N VAL A 230 -18.74 10.37 18.14
CA VAL A 230 -18.17 11.73 18.04
C VAL A 230 -17.50 12.11 19.36
N GLU A 231 -18.18 11.91 20.49
CA GLU A 231 -17.65 12.22 21.82
C GLU A 231 -16.43 11.36 22.18
N PHE A 232 -16.45 10.06 21.84
CA PHE A 232 -15.29 9.21 22.01
C PHE A 232 -14.06 9.72 21.25
N ASN A 233 -14.21 10.05 19.95
CA ASN A 233 -13.10 10.57 19.15
C ASN A 233 -12.60 11.92 19.67
N ASN A 234 -13.50 12.84 20.02
CA ASN A 234 -13.14 14.12 20.64
C ASN A 234 -12.32 13.92 21.93
N LYS A 235 -12.68 12.93 22.76
CA LYS A 235 -11.95 12.61 23.97
C LYS A 235 -10.57 12.03 23.67
N ILE A 236 -10.46 11.05 22.77
CA ILE A 236 -9.19 10.42 22.38
C ILE A 236 -8.19 11.46 21.87
N PHE A 237 -8.61 12.35 20.98
CA PHE A 237 -7.76 13.38 20.38
C PHE A 237 -7.78 14.72 21.13
N SER A 238 -8.26 14.73 22.38
CA SER A 238 -8.23 15.92 23.22
C SER A 238 -6.80 16.37 23.51
N LYS A 239 -6.62 17.68 23.73
CA LYS A 239 -5.31 18.26 24.07
C LYS A 239 -4.66 17.57 25.28
N GLU A 240 -5.45 17.18 26.28
CA GLU A 240 -4.95 16.45 27.45
C GLU A 240 -4.39 15.08 27.09
N ASN A 241 -5.12 14.28 26.31
CA ASN A 241 -4.69 12.95 25.92
C ASN A 241 -3.53 12.98 24.91
N LEU A 242 -3.51 13.94 23.99
CA LEU A 242 -2.35 14.15 23.10
C LEU A 242 -1.09 14.51 23.89
N ASN A 243 -1.20 15.37 24.90
CA ASN A 243 -0.07 15.69 25.78
C ASN A 243 0.44 14.45 26.53
N LYS A 244 -0.46 13.63 27.07
CA LYS A 244 -0.09 12.36 27.72
C LYS A 244 0.63 11.42 26.75
N PHE A 245 0.11 11.30 25.52
CA PHE A 245 0.74 10.50 24.47
C PHE A 245 2.15 10.99 24.14
N PHE A 246 2.35 12.30 23.92
CA PHE A 246 3.67 12.84 23.63
C PHE A 246 4.66 12.69 24.79
N ASN A 247 4.20 12.86 26.03
CA ASN A 247 5.04 12.63 27.20
C ASN A 247 5.52 11.16 27.25
N LEU A 248 4.63 10.20 26.98
CA LEU A 248 4.99 8.78 26.89
C LEU A 248 5.97 8.51 25.73
N CYS A 249 5.76 9.12 24.56
CA CYS A 249 6.70 9.00 23.44
C CYS A 249 8.09 9.55 23.78
N GLU A 250 8.16 10.69 24.49
CA GLU A 250 9.43 11.26 24.97
C GLU A 250 10.14 10.31 25.95
N GLU A 251 9.40 9.71 26.90
CA GLU A 251 9.92 8.70 27.83
C GLU A 251 10.47 7.47 27.09
N LEU A 252 9.76 7.01 26.05
CA LEU A 252 10.14 5.87 25.21
C LEU A 252 11.21 6.22 24.15
N LYS A 253 11.72 7.47 24.13
CA LYS A 253 12.67 7.99 23.12
C LYS A 253 12.17 7.84 21.68
N GLN A 254 10.86 7.85 21.48
CA GLN A 254 10.21 7.88 20.18
C GLN A 254 10.05 9.34 19.69
N ILE A 255 9.70 9.49 18.42
CA ILE A 255 9.80 10.73 17.64
C ILE A 255 9.09 11.93 18.33
N SER A 256 9.86 12.95 18.73
CA SER A 256 9.36 14.18 19.37
C SER A 256 9.13 15.34 18.39
N SER A 257 9.60 15.23 17.14
CA SER A 257 9.59 16.34 16.17
C SER A 257 8.23 16.65 15.56
N LEU A 258 7.19 15.86 15.86
CA LEU A 258 5.85 16.00 15.29
C LEU A 258 4.84 16.62 16.26
N LYS A 259 5.26 16.91 17.50
CA LYS A 259 4.35 17.39 18.55
C LYS A 259 3.63 18.68 18.16
N GLU A 260 4.38 19.68 17.72
CA GLU A 260 3.84 20.99 17.34
C GLU A 260 2.89 20.89 16.14
N ASP A 261 3.25 20.10 15.12
CA ASP A 261 2.41 19.87 13.94
C ASP A 261 1.09 19.19 14.30
N VAL A 262 1.14 18.14 15.11
CA VAL A 262 -0.05 17.40 15.55
C VAL A 262 -0.92 18.28 16.45
N GLU A 263 -0.35 18.99 17.42
CA GLU A 263 -1.10 19.94 18.26
C GLU A 263 -1.80 21.01 17.43
N LYS A 264 -1.12 21.56 16.41
CA LYS A 264 -1.71 22.54 15.49
C LYS A 264 -2.88 21.93 14.71
N ILE A 265 -2.70 20.74 14.13
CA ILE A 265 -3.74 20.03 13.35
C ILE A 265 -4.97 19.72 14.22
N TYR A 266 -4.77 19.24 15.44
CA TYR A 266 -5.86 18.82 16.31
C TYR A 266 -6.46 19.94 17.17
N SER A 267 -5.86 21.14 17.21
CA SER A 267 -6.39 22.30 17.94
C SER A 267 -7.81 22.71 17.52
N VAL A 268 -8.20 22.42 16.28
CA VAL A 268 -9.52 22.70 15.68
C VAL A 268 -10.29 21.42 15.34
N SER A 269 -9.94 20.29 15.96
CA SER A 269 -10.50 18.97 15.61
C SER A 269 -11.82 18.62 16.29
N GLN A 270 -12.22 19.39 17.30
CA GLN A 270 -13.43 19.11 18.06
C GLN A 270 -14.65 19.22 17.15
N GLN A 271 -15.44 18.15 17.10
CA GLN A 271 -16.66 18.08 16.32
C GLN A 271 -17.91 18.15 17.19
N GLU A 272 -18.96 18.76 16.67
CA GLU A 272 -20.31 18.71 17.20
C GLU A 272 -21.09 17.58 16.52
N TYR A 273 -22.16 17.11 17.13
CA TYR A 273 -23.05 16.10 16.56
C TYR A 273 -24.46 16.66 16.39
N ASP A 274 -25.21 16.11 15.44
CA ASP A 274 -26.62 16.45 15.26
C ASP A 274 -27.43 16.03 16.50
N ILE A 275 -28.25 16.93 17.03
CA ILE A 275 -29.07 16.69 18.23
C ILE A 275 -30.04 15.52 18.04
N ASN A 276 -30.38 15.18 16.79
CA ASN A 276 -31.22 14.04 16.46
C ASN A 276 -30.48 12.69 16.53
N LYS A 277 -29.14 12.71 16.61
CA LYS A 277 -28.25 11.54 16.64
C LYS A 277 -27.69 11.29 18.04
N SER A 278 -28.58 11.07 19.00
CA SER A 278 -28.23 10.96 20.42
C SER A 278 -27.84 9.55 20.88
N ASP A 279 -27.74 8.58 19.97
CA ASP A 279 -27.44 7.18 20.28
C ASP A 279 -25.94 6.89 20.04
N GLY A 280 -25.61 5.63 19.79
CA GLY A 280 -24.28 5.16 19.42
C GLY A 280 -23.70 4.24 20.49
N TYR A 281 -22.65 3.51 20.11
CA TYR A 281 -21.98 2.60 21.03
C TYR A 281 -20.50 2.48 20.67
N VAL A 282 -19.65 2.64 21.68
CA VAL A 282 -18.20 2.39 21.58
C VAL A 282 -17.78 1.42 22.67
N TYR A 283 -17.13 0.34 22.27
CA TYR A 283 -16.51 -0.64 23.18
C TYR A 283 -15.02 -0.73 22.88
N GLY A 284 -14.21 -0.58 23.91
CA GLY A 284 -12.76 -0.76 23.84
C GLY A 284 -12.30 -1.69 24.96
N GLU A 285 -11.45 -2.65 24.61
CA GLU A 285 -10.85 -3.58 25.55
C GLU A 285 -9.35 -3.64 25.29
N LEU A 286 -8.55 -3.38 26.32
CA LEU A 286 -7.10 -3.52 26.25
C LEU A 286 -6.74 -4.98 26.50
N ILE A 287 -6.02 -5.59 25.56
CA ILE A 287 -5.56 -6.98 25.65
C ILE A 287 -4.03 -6.94 25.74
N GLU A 288 -3.48 -7.41 26.86
CA GLU A 288 -2.04 -7.60 27.01
C GLU A 288 -1.61 -8.85 26.27
N ILE A 289 -0.66 -8.67 25.35
CA ILE A 289 -0.11 -9.71 24.47
C ILE A 289 1.39 -9.76 24.73
N SER A 290 1.88 -10.91 25.20
CA SER A 290 3.29 -11.15 25.51
C SER A 290 4.08 -11.55 24.26
N GLU A 291 3.50 -12.39 23.40
CA GLU A 291 4.16 -12.93 22.20
C GLU A 291 3.24 -12.92 20.97
N LYS A 292 3.79 -13.17 19.76
CA LYS A 292 2.98 -13.20 18.52
C LYS A 292 1.97 -14.35 18.48
N GLU A 293 2.29 -15.49 19.11
CA GLU A 293 1.42 -16.67 19.16
C GLU A 293 0.17 -16.44 20.02
N ASP A 294 0.22 -15.54 21.02
CA ASP A 294 -0.93 -15.13 21.84
C ASP A 294 -2.04 -14.41 21.05
N LEU A 295 -1.72 -13.88 19.87
CA LEU A 295 -2.62 -12.99 19.12
C LEU A 295 -3.80 -13.76 18.54
N GLU A 296 -3.57 -14.95 17.99
CA GLU A 296 -4.65 -15.82 17.52
C GLU A 296 -5.45 -16.41 18.69
N GLU A 297 -4.79 -16.91 19.74
CA GLU A 297 -5.48 -17.52 20.88
C GLU A 297 -6.38 -16.55 21.65
N ARG A 298 -5.99 -15.29 21.78
CA ARG A 298 -6.74 -14.31 22.59
C ARG A 298 -7.70 -13.44 21.77
N ILE A 299 -7.34 -13.03 20.56
CA ILE A 299 -8.15 -12.09 19.77
C ILE A 299 -9.18 -12.83 18.91
N LYS A 300 -8.82 -13.94 18.26
CA LYS A 300 -9.73 -14.72 17.41
C LYS A 300 -11.05 -15.06 18.12
N PRO A 301 -11.07 -15.67 19.34
CA PRO A 301 -12.34 -16.03 19.97
C PRO A 301 -13.20 -14.81 20.32
N LYS A 302 -12.57 -13.67 20.69
CA LYS A 302 -13.28 -12.43 21.00
C LYS A 302 -13.90 -11.80 19.76
N LEU A 303 -13.14 -11.72 18.68
CA LEU A 303 -13.63 -11.19 17.41
C LEU A 303 -14.81 -12.02 16.90
N LEU A 304 -14.69 -13.34 16.91
CA LEU A 304 -15.75 -14.25 16.46
C LEU A 304 -17.00 -14.12 17.35
N ASN A 305 -16.84 -13.97 18.67
CA ASN A 305 -17.97 -13.73 19.58
C ASN A 305 -18.68 -12.40 19.28
N VAL A 306 -17.93 -11.33 18.97
CA VAL A 306 -18.53 -10.05 18.56
C VAL A 306 -19.33 -10.21 17.26
N VAL A 307 -18.76 -10.88 16.26
CA VAL A 307 -19.44 -11.10 14.97
C VAL A 307 -20.68 -11.99 15.14
N ASP A 308 -20.60 -13.05 15.94
CA ASP A 308 -21.74 -13.92 16.25
C ASP A 308 -22.87 -13.13 16.92
N LYS A 309 -22.56 -12.28 17.91
CA LYS A 309 -23.57 -11.41 18.55
C LYS A 309 -24.23 -10.45 17.55
N LEU A 310 -23.49 -9.94 16.57
CA LEU A 310 -24.06 -9.08 15.52
C LEU A 310 -25.00 -9.86 14.62
N LYS A 311 -24.64 -11.11 14.29
CA LYS A 311 -25.46 -12.03 13.50
C LYS A 311 -26.74 -12.44 14.25
N ASP A 312 -26.64 -12.77 15.53
CA ASP A 312 -27.78 -13.16 16.39
C ASP A 312 -28.79 -12.02 16.55
N ASN A 313 -28.30 -10.77 16.60
CA ASN A 313 -29.12 -9.57 16.61
C ASN A 313 -29.73 -9.22 15.23
N LYS A 314 -29.65 -10.13 14.24
CA LYS A 314 -30.15 -9.96 12.86
C LYS A 314 -29.64 -8.68 12.18
N LYS A 315 -28.45 -8.21 12.53
CA LYS A 315 -27.85 -7.08 11.80
C LYS A 315 -27.43 -7.53 10.41
N ASP A 316 -27.61 -6.64 9.45
CA ASP A 316 -27.10 -6.83 8.10
C ASP A 316 -25.57 -6.77 8.11
N LEU A 317 -24.92 -7.92 7.90
CA LEU A 317 -23.47 -8.04 7.91
C LEU A 317 -22.81 -7.22 6.78
N SER A 318 -23.54 -6.89 5.71
CA SER A 318 -23.02 -6.03 4.62
C SER A 318 -22.64 -4.61 5.08
N LYS A 319 -23.19 -4.20 6.22
CA LYS A 319 -22.92 -2.91 6.85
C LYS A 319 -21.86 -2.97 7.97
N VAL A 320 -21.25 -4.13 8.18
CA VAL A 320 -20.20 -4.34 9.16
C VAL A 320 -18.86 -4.36 8.43
N ALA A 321 -17.89 -3.60 8.93
CA ALA A 321 -16.51 -3.63 8.46
C ALA A 321 -15.52 -3.96 9.57
N ILE A 322 -14.58 -4.85 9.29
CA ILE A 322 -13.39 -5.08 10.10
C ILE A 322 -12.22 -4.39 9.41
N LEU A 323 -11.61 -3.41 10.07
CA LEU A 323 -10.48 -2.65 9.51
C LEU A 323 -9.17 -3.03 10.17
N LEU A 324 -8.17 -3.28 9.33
CA LEU A 324 -6.85 -3.79 9.72
C LEU A 324 -5.75 -2.91 9.11
N ARG A 325 -4.51 -3.02 9.62
CA ARG A 325 -3.43 -2.15 9.17
C ARG A 325 -2.77 -2.69 7.90
N THR A 326 -2.58 -4.00 7.81
CA THR A 326 -1.84 -4.65 6.71
C THR A 326 -2.69 -5.65 5.93
N SER A 327 -2.25 -6.00 4.71
CA SER A 327 -2.85 -7.06 3.90
C SER A 327 -2.78 -8.42 4.58
N ASP A 328 -1.69 -8.70 5.28
CA ASP A 328 -1.48 -9.99 5.96
C ASP A 328 -2.46 -10.15 7.12
N GLU A 329 -2.73 -9.08 7.86
CA GLU A 329 -3.76 -9.06 8.90
C GLU A 329 -5.15 -9.27 8.29
N VAL A 330 -5.47 -8.63 7.16
CA VAL A 330 -6.73 -8.83 6.41
C VAL A 330 -6.88 -10.29 6.02
N GLN A 331 -5.83 -10.91 5.49
CA GLN A 331 -5.83 -12.32 5.13
C GLN A 331 -6.10 -13.21 6.35
N MET A 332 -5.34 -13.03 7.43
CA MET A 332 -5.47 -13.82 8.66
C MET A 332 -6.89 -13.76 9.24
N VAL A 333 -7.46 -12.55 9.36
CA VAL A 333 -8.82 -12.38 9.89
C VAL A 333 -9.88 -12.96 8.95
N THR A 334 -9.69 -12.84 7.63
CA THR A 334 -10.60 -13.44 6.65
C THR A 334 -10.64 -14.97 6.83
N GLU A 335 -9.48 -15.61 7.00
CA GLU A 335 -9.36 -17.05 7.22
C GLU A 335 -10.15 -17.48 8.47
N TRP A 336 -10.00 -16.78 9.59
CA TRP A 336 -10.75 -17.05 10.82
C TRP A 336 -12.27 -16.99 10.68
N LEU A 337 -12.76 -16.07 9.84
CA LEU A 337 -14.20 -15.89 9.61
C LEU A 337 -14.75 -16.96 8.67
N ILE A 338 -13.99 -17.33 7.63
CA ILE A 338 -14.35 -18.43 6.72
C ILE A 338 -14.41 -19.77 7.48
N GLU A 339 -13.45 -20.04 8.38
CA GLU A 339 -13.46 -21.24 9.24
C GLU A 339 -14.77 -21.40 10.03
N ARG A 340 -15.41 -20.28 10.39
CA ARG A 340 -16.69 -20.25 11.13
C ARG A 340 -17.92 -20.11 10.23
N ASN A 341 -17.76 -20.30 8.92
CA ASN A 341 -18.80 -20.13 7.89
C ASN A 341 -19.49 -18.75 7.91
N ILE A 342 -18.73 -17.69 8.18
CA ILE A 342 -19.22 -16.31 8.08
C ILE A 342 -18.95 -15.81 6.66
N PRO A 343 -19.96 -15.30 5.92
CA PRO A 343 -19.75 -14.75 4.59
C PRO A 343 -18.93 -13.46 4.68
N VAL A 344 -17.79 -13.44 4.00
CA VAL A 344 -16.84 -12.32 4.03
C VAL A 344 -16.56 -11.81 2.62
N GLU A 345 -16.47 -10.49 2.51
CA GLU A 345 -15.96 -9.76 1.36
C GLU A 345 -14.60 -9.15 1.72
N SER A 346 -13.54 -9.77 1.21
CA SER A 346 -12.17 -9.27 1.27
C SER A 346 -11.47 -9.45 -0.07
N GLU A 347 -10.38 -8.71 -0.27
CA GLU A 347 -9.50 -8.81 -1.45
C GLU A 347 -9.18 -10.25 -1.83
N LYS A 348 -8.88 -11.10 -0.83
CA LYS A 348 -8.52 -12.50 -1.05
C LYS A 348 -9.71 -13.34 -1.48
N THR A 349 -10.88 -13.14 -0.88
CA THR A 349 -12.10 -13.90 -1.26
C THR A 349 -12.66 -13.51 -2.61
N LEU A 350 -12.39 -12.27 -3.05
CA LEU A 350 -12.81 -11.77 -4.34
C LEU A 350 -11.83 -12.15 -5.46
N ASP A 351 -10.57 -12.42 -5.12
CA ASP A 351 -9.54 -12.82 -6.08
C ASP A 351 -9.86 -14.17 -6.73
N ILE A 352 -10.15 -14.11 -8.02
CA ILE A 352 -10.43 -15.29 -8.84
C ILE A 352 -9.28 -16.29 -8.84
N ARG A 353 -8.03 -15.84 -8.67
CA ARG A 353 -6.84 -16.70 -8.63
C ARG A 353 -6.81 -17.58 -7.41
N GLU A 354 -7.49 -17.21 -6.32
CA GLU A 354 -7.61 -18.02 -5.11
C GLU A 354 -8.77 -19.01 -5.16
N ASN A 355 -9.71 -18.83 -6.08
CA ASN A 355 -10.85 -19.71 -6.23
C ASN A 355 -10.43 -21.10 -6.70
N LYS A 356 -10.81 -22.13 -5.93
CA LYS A 356 -10.46 -23.54 -6.22
C LYS A 356 -10.93 -24.01 -7.60
N LEU A 357 -12.16 -23.69 -7.99
CA LEU A 357 -12.73 -24.11 -9.28
C LEU A 357 -12.02 -23.44 -10.45
N ILE A 358 -11.58 -22.20 -10.28
CA ILE A 358 -10.79 -21.50 -11.29
C ILE A 358 -9.39 -22.10 -11.38
N LYS A 359 -8.74 -22.41 -10.24
CA LYS A 359 -7.45 -23.14 -10.24
C LYS A 359 -7.56 -24.46 -10.99
N GLU A 360 -8.66 -25.19 -10.85
CA GLU A 360 -8.93 -26.42 -11.63
C GLU A 360 -8.96 -26.15 -13.14
N ILE A 361 -9.67 -25.10 -13.59
CA ILE A 361 -9.73 -24.72 -15.01
C ILE A 361 -8.34 -24.31 -15.53
N ILE A 362 -7.58 -23.52 -14.76
CA ILE A 362 -6.22 -23.10 -15.15
C ILE A 362 -5.28 -24.31 -15.22
N SER A 363 -5.34 -25.23 -14.26
CA SER A 363 -4.60 -26.50 -14.34
C SER A 363 -4.99 -27.30 -15.59
N PHE A 364 -6.26 -27.26 -15.98
CA PHE A 364 -6.66 -27.94 -17.21
C PHE A 364 -6.11 -27.27 -18.48
N LEU A 365 -6.12 -25.94 -18.55
CA LEU A 365 -5.51 -25.21 -19.68
C LEU A 365 -4.00 -25.49 -19.77
N LYS A 366 -3.29 -25.52 -18.63
CA LYS A 366 -1.87 -25.90 -18.57
C LYS A 366 -1.62 -27.30 -19.11
N PHE A 367 -2.48 -28.25 -18.75
CA PHE A 367 -2.42 -29.62 -19.27
C PHE A 367 -2.67 -29.69 -20.78
N LEU A 368 -3.59 -28.90 -21.32
CA LEU A 368 -3.86 -28.87 -22.77
C LEU A 368 -2.67 -28.36 -23.58
N ILE A 369 -1.91 -27.40 -23.04
CA ILE A 369 -0.66 -26.91 -23.65
C ILE A 369 0.46 -27.94 -23.50
N CYS A 370 0.63 -28.48 -22.30
CA CYS A 370 1.73 -29.37 -21.94
C CYS A 370 1.19 -30.71 -21.40
N PRO A 371 0.84 -31.68 -22.26
CA PRO A 371 0.25 -32.96 -21.83
C PRO A 371 1.17 -33.80 -20.96
N ILE A 372 2.48 -33.56 -21.00
CA ILE A 372 3.46 -34.24 -20.15
C ILE A 372 3.44 -33.73 -18.69
N ASP A 373 2.75 -32.60 -18.41
CA ASP A 373 2.59 -32.07 -17.07
C ASP A 373 1.58 -32.90 -16.27
N ASN A 374 2.10 -33.92 -15.60
CA ASN A 374 1.35 -34.80 -14.71
C ASN A 374 0.68 -34.03 -13.56
N LEU A 375 1.28 -32.94 -13.06
CA LEU A 375 0.73 -32.19 -11.93
C LEU A 375 -0.56 -31.48 -12.35
N SER A 376 -0.52 -30.76 -13.47
CA SER A 376 -1.68 -30.07 -14.03
C SER A 376 -2.82 -31.03 -14.38
N PHE A 377 -2.48 -32.18 -14.98
CA PHE A 377 -3.45 -33.24 -15.25
C PHE A 377 -4.09 -33.79 -13.96
N CYS A 378 -3.28 -34.19 -12.98
CA CYS A 378 -3.74 -34.77 -11.73
C CYS A 378 -4.56 -33.76 -10.90
N ALA A 379 -4.17 -32.49 -10.90
CA ALA A 379 -4.89 -31.42 -10.23
C ALA A 379 -6.31 -31.27 -10.77
N PHE A 380 -6.48 -31.31 -12.10
CA PHE A 380 -7.79 -31.21 -12.72
C PHE A 380 -8.67 -32.45 -12.47
N ILE A 381 -8.17 -33.67 -12.70
CA ILE A 381 -8.99 -34.88 -12.53
C ILE A 381 -9.38 -35.14 -11.06
N SER A 382 -8.58 -34.65 -10.11
CA SER A 382 -8.89 -34.72 -8.68
C SER A 382 -9.86 -33.61 -8.22
N GLY A 383 -10.20 -32.69 -9.12
CA GLY A 383 -11.02 -31.52 -8.88
C GLY A 383 -12.52 -31.79 -8.76
N ASP A 384 -13.25 -30.81 -8.23
CA ASP A 384 -14.72 -30.85 -8.16
C ASP A 384 -15.37 -30.81 -9.55
N ILE A 385 -14.82 -30.04 -10.50
CA ILE A 385 -15.39 -29.90 -11.84
C ILE A 385 -15.40 -31.26 -12.56
N PHE A 386 -14.27 -31.94 -12.56
CA PHE A 386 -14.13 -33.23 -13.23
C PHE A 386 -15.02 -34.30 -12.59
N THR A 387 -14.96 -34.45 -11.26
CA THR A 387 -15.69 -35.48 -10.53
C THR A 387 -17.21 -35.28 -10.61
N LYS A 388 -17.67 -34.03 -10.56
CA LYS A 388 -19.10 -33.71 -10.73
C LYS A 388 -19.60 -33.99 -12.15
N ALA A 389 -18.80 -33.66 -13.16
CA ALA A 389 -19.19 -33.85 -14.57
C ALA A 389 -19.15 -35.32 -15.02
N THR A 390 -18.25 -36.13 -14.47
CA THR A 390 -18.05 -37.54 -14.87
C THR A 390 -18.76 -38.52 -13.94
N GLY A 391 -19.04 -38.13 -12.70
CA GLY A 391 -19.57 -39.00 -11.66
C GLY A 391 -18.53 -39.93 -11.03
N ILE A 392 -17.25 -39.83 -11.40
CA ILE A 392 -16.19 -40.63 -10.76
C ILE A 392 -15.91 -40.04 -9.36
N PRO A 393 -15.95 -40.85 -8.29
CA PRO A 393 -15.61 -40.40 -6.94
C PRO A 393 -14.14 -39.97 -6.82
N LYS A 394 -13.87 -38.99 -5.95
CA LYS A 394 -12.51 -38.49 -5.71
C LYS A 394 -11.57 -39.58 -5.22
N GLU A 395 -12.07 -40.50 -4.40
CA GLU A 395 -11.31 -41.60 -3.83
C GLU A 395 -10.79 -42.53 -4.94
N GLU A 396 -11.59 -42.78 -5.97
CA GLU A 396 -11.20 -43.61 -7.11
C GLU A 396 -10.09 -42.95 -7.94
N ILE A 397 -10.19 -41.64 -8.16
CA ILE A 397 -9.14 -40.87 -8.85
C ILE A 397 -7.84 -40.85 -8.04
N GLN A 398 -7.92 -40.62 -6.73
CA GLN A 398 -6.74 -40.63 -5.85
C GLN A 398 -6.04 -41.99 -5.86
N GLN A 399 -6.82 -43.07 -5.78
CA GLN A 399 -6.28 -44.43 -5.90
C GLN A 399 -5.62 -44.64 -7.27
N PHE A 400 -6.28 -44.24 -8.36
CA PHE A 400 -5.71 -44.32 -9.70
C PHE A 400 -4.35 -43.61 -9.78
N ILE A 401 -4.28 -42.35 -9.35
CA ILE A 401 -3.04 -41.55 -9.37
C ILE A 401 -1.94 -42.25 -8.56
N PHE A 402 -2.26 -42.68 -7.33
CA PHE A 402 -1.30 -43.34 -6.45
C PHE A 402 -0.73 -44.62 -7.06
N PHE A 403 -1.58 -45.47 -7.66
CA PHE A 403 -1.13 -46.70 -8.32
C PHE A 403 -0.31 -46.41 -9.59
N THR A 404 -0.75 -45.50 -10.45
CA THR A 404 0.00 -45.18 -11.67
C THR A 404 1.38 -44.59 -11.39
N ASN A 405 1.51 -43.78 -10.34
CA ASN A 405 2.80 -43.16 -9.99
C ASN A 405 3.81 -44.18 -9.45
N GLN A 406 3.36 -45.33 -8.92
CA GLN A 406 4.24 -46.42 -8.48
C GLN A 406 4.71 -47.33 -9.62
N VAL A 407 3.86 -47.51 -10.64
CA VAL A 407 4.09 -48.49 -11.72
C VAL A 407 4.80 -47.88 -12.93
N SER A 408 4.56 -46.59 -13.22
CA SER A 408 4.93 -45.97 -14.49
C SER A 408 5.82 -44.74 -14.28
N SER A 409 7.11 -44.92 -13.99
CA SER A 409 7.99 -43.77 -13.66
C SER A 409 8.32 -42.86 -14.84
N ASN A 410 8.13 -43.30 -16.09
CA ASN A 410 8.58 -42.60 -17.30
C ASN A 410 7.47 -42.23 -18.30
N GLU A 411 6.22 -42.64 -18.08
CA GLU A 411 5.11 -42.31 -18.98
C GLU A 411 4.17 -41.26 -18.37
N PRO A 412 3.64 -40.32 -19.18
CA PRO A 412 2.63 -39.37 -18.71
C PRO A 412 1.36 -40.09 -18.22
N ILE A 413 0.85 -39.69 -17.05
CA ILE A 413 -0.29 -40.34 -16.37
C ILE A 413 -1.57 -40.28 -17.23
N TYR A 414 -1.72 -39.25 -18.07
CA TYR A 414 -2.89 -39.12 -18.94
C TYR A 414 -3.05 -40.29 -19.91
N LYS A 415 -1.96 -40.96 -20.33
CA LYS A 415 -2.03 -42.13 -21.22
C LYS A 415 -2.69 -43.31 -20.51
N SER A 416 -2.20 -43.61 -19.31
CA SER A 416 -2.81 -44.65 -18.46
C SER A 416 -4.26 -44.31 -18.11
N PHE A 417 -4.60 -43.02 -17.99
CA PHE A 417 -5.97 -42.59 -17.78
C PHE A 417 -6.84 -42.82 -19.02
N ALA A 418 -6.33 -42.48 -20.21
CA ALA A 418 -7.00 -42.70 -21.49
C ALA A 418 -7.30 -44.18 -21.74
N ASP A 419 -6.36 -45.06 -21.39
CA ASP A 419 -6.52 -46.52 -21.52
C ASP A 419 -7.55 -47.08 -20.51
N LYS A 420 -7.56 -46.56 -19.28
CA LYS A 420 -8.47 -47.03 -18.22
C LYS A 420 -9.90 -46.50 -18.39
N TYR A 421 -10.06 -45.26 -18.85
CA TYR A 421 -11.36 -44.61 -19.04
C TYR A 421 -11.58 -44.08 -20.47
N PRO A 422 -11.54 -44.94 -21.52
CA PRO A 422 -11.70 -44.48 -22.91
C PRO A 422 -12.96 -43.64 -23.19
N PRO A 423 -14.18 -43.96 -22.70
CA PRO A 423 -15.36 -43.16 -23.03
C PRO A 423 -15.32 -41.76 -22.40
N ILE A 424 -14.71 -41.63 -21.23
CA ILE A 424 -14.54 -40.36 -20.53
C ILE A 424 -13.44 -39.54 -21.21
N TRP A 425 -12.32 -40.19 -21.54
CA TRP A 425 -11.23 -39.55 -22.29
C TRP A 425 -11.73 -38.95 -23.61
N ASN A 426 -12.43 -39.75 -24.42
CA ASN A 426 -12.93 -39.32 -25.72
C ASN A 426 -13.93 -38.16 -25.61
N ARG A 427 -14.81 -38.19 -24.60
CA ARG A 427 -15.82 -37.16 -24.39
C ARG A 427 -15.25 -35.84 -23.88
N TYR A 428 -14.38 -35.89 -22.87
CA TYR A 428 -13.98 -34.71 -22.09
C TYR A 428 -12.60 -34.16 -22.46
N PHE A 429 -11.69 -34.99 -23.00
CA PHE A 429 -10.31 -34.58 -23.28
C PHE A 429 -9.98 -34.57 -24.77
N LEU A 430 -10.23 -35.68 -25.49
CA LEU A 430 -9.85 -35.82 -26.89
C LEU A 430 -10.43 -34.70 -27.75
N LYS A 431 -11.72 -34.39 -27.56
CA LYS A 431 -12.41 -33.30 -28.27
C LYS A 431 -11.79 -31.92 -28.01
N LEU A 432 -11.23 -31.68 -26.84
CA LEU A 432 -10.56 -30.41 -26.53
C LEU A 432 -9.14 -30.38 -27.13
N PHE A 433 -8.42 -31.50 -27.13
CA PHE A 433 -7.14 -31.61 -27.84
C PHE A 433 -7.26 -31.35 -29.33
N GLU A 434 -8.33 -31.83 -29.96
CA GLU A 434 -8.60 -31.59 -31.39
C GLU A 434 -8.94 -30.12 -31.69
N LEU A 435 -9.52 -29.40 -30.72
CA LEU A 435 -10.01 -28.04 -30.91
C LEU A 435 -9.05 -26.95 -30.40
N LYS A 436 -8.11 -27.28 -29.51
CA LYS A 436 -7.28 -26.28 -28.81
C LYS A 436 -6.47 -25.39 -29.76
N ASP A 437 -6.06 -25.93 -30.90
CA ASP A 437 -5.24 -25.21 -31.88
C ASP A 437 -6.09 -24.34 -32.85
N PHE A 438 -7.43 -24.43 -32.75
CA PHE A 438 -8.38 -23.71 -33.61
C PHE A 438 -9.27 -22.73 -32.85
N LEU A 439 -9.32 -22.81 -31.52
CA LEU A 439 -10.13 -21.94 -30.67
C LEU A 439 -9.24 -20.91 -30.00
N SER A 440 -9.79 -19.70 -29.83
CA SER A 440 -9.19 -18.71 -28.94
C SER A 440 -9.29 -19.17 -27.48
N THR A 441 -8.53 -18.55 -26.57
CA THR A 441 -8.55 -18.89 -25.15
C THR A 441 -9.96 -18.73 -24.55
N TYR A 442 -10.65 -17.65 -24.91
CA TYR A 442 -12.04 -17.39 -24.52
C TYR A 442 -12.98 -18.50 -24.99
N ASP A 443 -12.94 -18.84 -26.28
CA ASP A 443 -13.80 -19.88 -26.86
C ASP A 443 -13.50 -21.27 -26.28
N LEU A 444 -12.21 -21.55 -26.00
CA LEU A 444 -11.79 -22.77 -25.35
C LEU A 444 -12.36 -22.88 -23.92
N ILE A 445 -12.32 -21.80 -23.14
CA ILE A 445 -12.91 -21.76 -21.79
C ILE A 445 -14.43 -21.95 -21.86
N ILE A 446 -15.13 -21.31 -22.80
CA ILE A 446 -16.56 -21.56 -23.04
C ILE A 446 -16.79 -23.04 -23.36
N LYS A 447 -15.93 -23.64 -24.18
CA LYS A 447 -16.06 -25.05 -24.53
C LYS A 447 -15.89 -25.95 -23.32
N ILE A 448 -14.91 -25.67 -22.46
CA ILE A 448 -14.73 -26.35 -21.17
C ILE A 448 -15.99 -26.20 -20.31
N TYR A 449 -16.55 -24.99 -20.19
CA TYR A 449 -17.77 -24.76 -19.41
C TYR A 449 -18.94 -25.59 -19.92
N SER A 450 -19.11 -25.70 -21.24
CA SER A 450 -20.16 -26.49 -21.88
C SER A 450 -19.96 -28.00 -21.73
N LEU A 451 -18.72 -28.50 -21.80
CA LEU A 451 -18.45 -29.94 -21.75
C LEU A 451 -18.58 -30.51 -20.34
N PHE A 452 -18.16 -29.73 -19.34
CA PHE A 452 -18.20 -30.12 -17.93
C PHE A 452 -19.43 -29.58 -17.19
N ASN A 453 -20.37 -28.93 -17.89
CA ASN A 453 -21.56 -28.27 -17.32
C ASN A 453 -21.21 -27.37 -16.12
N VAL A 454 -20.12 -26.60 -16.23
CA VAL A 454 -19.54 -25.85 -15.09
C VAL A 454 -20.55 -24.86 -14.51
N LEU A 455 -21.21 -24.08 -15.37
CA LEU A 455 -22.14 -23.03 -14.92
C LEU A 455 -23.40 -23.59 -14.26
N GLU A 456 -23.87 -24.77 -14.68
CA GLU A 456 -25.04 -25.44 -14.07
C GLU A 456 -24.66 -26.12 -12.74
N ASN A 457 -23.52 -26.81 -12.72
CA ASN A 457 -23.05 -27.55 -11.55
C ASN A 457 -22.56 -26.64 -10.41
N PHE A 458 -22.09 -25.43 -10.74
CA PHE A 458 -21.45 -24.50 -9.80
C PHE A 458 -22.02 -23.07 -9.92
N TYR A 459 -23.35 -22.95 -10.01
CA TYR A 459 -24.05 -21.67 -10.21
C TYR A 459 -23.70 -20.59 -9.16
N GLU A 460 -23.35 -21.01 -7.94
CA GLU A 460 -22.94 -20.11 -6.84
C GLU A 460 -21.65 -19.33 -7.15
N TYR A 461 -20.82 -19.86 -8.05
CA TYR A 461 -19.54 -19.28 -8.47
C TYR A 461 -19.61 -18.57 -9.82
N TYR A 462 -20.82 -18.32 -10.35
CA TYR A 462 -21.02 -17.73 -11.68
C TYR A 462 -20.21 -16.44 -11.90
N GLY A 463 -20.13 -15.57 -10.90
CA GLY A 463 -19.34 -14.33 -10.99
C GLY A 463 -17.84 -14.56 -11.24
N PHE A 464 -17.27 -15.62 -10.65
CA PHE A 464 -15.87 -16.01 -10.90
C PHE A 464 -15.69 -16.51 -12.33
N PHE A 465 -16.60 -17.36 -12.82
CA PHE A 465 -16.52 -17.89 -14.18
C PHE A 465 -16.69 -16.81 -15.25
N MET A 466 -17.61 -15.86 -15.05
CA MET A 466 -17.76 -14.73 -15.96
C MET A 466 -16.53 -13.82 -15.96
N LEU A 467 -15.93 -13.59 -14.78
CA LEU A 467 -14.69 -12.82 -14.71
C LEU A 467 -13.52 -13.52 -15.42
N LEU A 468 -13.41 -14.85 -15.34
CA LEU A 468 -12.40 -15.59 -16.09
C LEU A 468 -12.53 -15.37 -17.60
N LEU A 469 -13.77 -15.42 -18.09
CA LEU A 469 -14.09 -15.16 -19.49
C LEU A 469 -13.80 -13.70 -19.88
N GLU A 470 -14.14 -12.73 -19.04
CA GLU A 470 -13.82 -11.31 -19.26
C GLU A 470 -12.31 -11.10 -19.36
N LEU A 471 -11.52 -11.72 -18.46
CA LEU A 471 -10.06 -11.65 -18.48
C LEU A 471 -9.49 -12.31 -19.75
N ALA A 472 -10.01 -13.47 -20.14
CA ALA A 472 -9.56 -14.15 -21.36
C ALA A 472 -9.86 -13.31 -22.61
N ASN A 473 -11.07 -12.74 -22.71
CA ASN A 473 -11.46 -11.87 -23.81
C ASN A 473 -10.62 -10.57 -23.86
N THR A 474 -10.34 -9.97 -22.72
CA THR A 474 -9.52 -8.75 -22.65
C THR A 474 -8.09 -9.02 -23.12
N GLN A 475 -7.53 -10.17 -22.77
CA GLN A 475 -6.18 -10.56 -23.22
C GLN A 475 -6.12 -10.90 -24.71
N GLU A 476 -7.20 -11.37 -25.32
CA GLU A 476 -7.26 -11.59 -26.77
C GLU A 476 -7.09 -10.31 -27.59
N GLU A 477 -7.43 -9.14 -27.03
CA GLU A 477 -7.17 -7.86 -27.70
C GLU A 477 -5.67 -7.52 -27.76
N GLU A 478 -4.84 -8.12 -26.89
CA GLU A 478 -3.40 -7.90 -26.79
C GLU A 478 -2.58 -9.03 -27.45
N ASP A 479 -2.91 -10.31 -27.21
CA ASP A 479 -2.33 -11.50 -27.84
C ASP A 479 -3.22 -12.76 -27.64
N CYS A 480 -3.32 -13.64 -28.65
CA CYS A 480 -4.37 -14.67 -28.72
C CYS A 480 -4.01 -16.04 -28.11
N SER A 481 -2.86 -16.20 -27.45
CA SER A 481 -2.38 -17.53 -27.01
C SER A 481 -2.82 -17.92 -25.59
N ILE A 482 -2.99 -19.23 -25.36
CA ILE A 482 -3.34 -19.78 -24.04
C ILE A 482 -2.15 -19.60 -23.08
N GLU A 483 -0.93 -19.74 -23.58
CA GLU A 483 0.32 -19.55 -22.85
C GLU A 483 0.41 -18.14 -22.25
N ASN A 484 0.16 -17.12 -23.07
CA ASN A 484 0.19 -15.73 -22.62
C ASN A 484 -0.92 -15.45 -21.61
N PHE A 485 -2.12 -16.00 -21.81
CA PHE A 485 -3.20 -15.86 -20.85
C PHE A 485 -2.85 -16.48 -19.48
N ILE A 486 -2.23 -17.66 -19.47
CA ILE A 486 -1.77 -18.30 -18.23
C ILE A 486 -0.67 -17.47 -17.58
N GLU A 487 0.30 -16.99 -18.35
CA GLU A 487 1.37 -16.12 -17.83
C GLU A 487 0.78 -14.84 -17.22
N TYR A 488 -0.17 -14.20 -17.90
CA TYR A 488 -0.91 -13.05 -17.40
C TYR A 488 -1.64 -13.37 -16.10
N PHE A 489 -2.39 -14.49 -16.06
CA PHE A 489 -3.19 -14.91 -14.92
C PHE A 489 -2.33 -15.21 -13.68
N GLU A 490 -1.14 -15.79 -13.88
CA GLU A 490 -0.20 -16.11 -12.81
C GLU A 490 0.77 -14.96 -12.47
N SER A 491 0.79 -13.91 -13.29
CA SER A 491 1.68 -12.78 -13.07
C SER A 491 1.37 -12.08 -11.75
N LYS A 492 2.43 -11.83 -10.96
CA LYS A 492 2.33 -10.99 -9.75
C LYS A 492 2.24 -9.50 -10.06
N ASN A 493 2.47 -9.11 -11.31
CA ASN A 493 2.55 -7.72 -11.76
C ASN A 493 1.24 -7.21 -12.36
N ALA A 494 0.29 -8.08 -12.73
CA ALA A 494 -1.01 -7.64 -13.19
C ALA A 494 -1.78 -6.94 -12.06
N GLU A 495 -2.58 -5.92 -12.42
CA GLU A 495 -3.35 -5.17 -11.45
C GLU A 495 -4.32 -6.09 -10.71
N VAL A 496 -4.02 -6.35 -9.44
CA VAL A 496 -4.76 -7.30 -8.60
C VAL A 496 -6.27 -7.03 -8.58
N GLN A 497 -6.68 -5.78 -8.77
CA GLN A 497 -8.09 -5.39 -8.83
C GLN A 497 -8.85 -5.98 -10.02
N ASN A 498 -8.19 -6.24 -11.14
CA ASN A 498 -8.81 -6.85 -12.32
C ASN A 498 -9.23 -8.31 -12.05
N PHE A 499 -8.61 -8.95 -11.05
CA PHE A 499 -8.91 -10.32 -10.65
C PHE A 499 -10.04 -10.41 -9.62
N TYR A 500 -10.62 -9.29 -9.19
CA TYR A 500 -11.67 -9.28 -8.18
C TYR A 500 -13.07 -9.40 -8.78
N VAL A 501 -13.83 -10.38 -8.31
CA VAL A 501 -15.25 -10.49 -8.67
C VAL A 501 -16.02 -9.30 -8.11
N LYS A 502 -16.69 -8.57 -9.00
CA LYS A 502 -17.62 -7.49 -8.61
C LYS A 502 -18.91 -8.10 -8.05
N ILE A 503 -18.94 -8.38 -6.76
CA ILE A 503 -20.16 -8.89 -6.11
C ILE A 503 -21.20 -7.76 -6.06
N LYS A 504 -22.36 -7.96 -6.70
CA LYS A 504 -23.53 -7.11 -6.46
C LYS A 504 -24.06 -7.43 -5.07
N LYS A 505 -23.97 -6.46 -4.14
CA LYS A 505 -24.62 -6.38 -2.81
C LYS A 505 -25.06 -7.74 -2.25
N GLY A 506 -24.13 -8.46 -1.63
CA GLY A 506 -24.43 -9.59 -0.75
C GLY A 506 -24.40 -9.18 0.72
N SER A 507 -25.02 -10.00 1.58
CA SER A 507 -25.02 -9.87 3.05
C SER A 507 -23.66 -10.26 3.67
N SER A 508 -22.55 -9.88 3.05
CA SER A 508 -21.19 -10.30 3.42
C SER A 508 -20.49 -9.23 4.25
N LEU A 509 -19.86 -9.66 5.34
CA LEU A 509 -19.06 -8.79 6.20
C LEU A 509 -17.81 -8.32 5.46
N LYS A 510 -17.47 -7.04 5.54
CA LYS A 510 -16.31 -6.48 4.82
C LYS A 510 -15.04 -6.56 5.67
N VAL A 511 -13.95 -7.07 5.10
CA VAL A 511 -12.62 -7.07 5.75
C VAL A 511 -11.63 -6.37 4.84
N MET A 512 -11.07 -5.25 5.30
CA MET A 512 -10.20 -4.41 4.47
C MET A 512 -9.16 -3.64 5.29
N THR A 513 -8.20 -3.05 4.59
CA THR A 513 -7.22 -2.17 5.25
C THR A 513 -7.83 -0.79 5.55
N ILE A 514 -7.35 -0.12 6.59
CA ILE A 514 -7.75 1.26 6.94
C ILE A 514 -7.59 2.21 5.75
N HIS A 515 -6.54 2.04 4.94
CA HIS A 515 -6.34 2.88 3.75
C HIS A 515 -7.45 2.71 2.72
N LYS A 516 -7.94 1.48 2.49
CA LYS A 516 -9.03 1.22 1.54
C LYS A 516 -10.40 1.63 2.07
N ALA A 517 -10.56 1.68 3.39
CA ALA A 517 -11.76 2.18 4.02
C ALA A 517 -11.90 3.71 3.97
N LYS A 518 -10.85 4.44 3.58
CA LYS A 518 -10.92 5.91 3.50
C LYS A 518 -12.00 6.33 2.50
N GLY A 519 -12.90 7.21 2.94
CA GLY A 519 -14.06 7.66 2.16
C GLY A 519 -15.28 6.73 2.22
N LEU A 520 -15.18 5.56 2.85
CA LEU A 520 -16.30 4.63 3.05
C LEU A 520 -16.96 4.85 4.42
N GLU A 521 -18.21 4.37 4.54
CA GLU A 521 -18.98 4.40 5.78
C GLU A 521 -19.65 3.05 6.06
N PHE A 522 -19.81 2.75 7.35
CA PHE A 522 -20.34 1.49 7.86
C PHE A 522 -21.14 1.75 9.13
N ASP A 523 -22.20 0.97 9.34
CA ASP A 523 -23.03 1.04 10.57
C ASP A 523 -22.25 0.49 11.78
N VAL A 524 -21.34 -0.47 11.54
CA VAL A 524 -20.48 -1.06 12.58
C VAL A 524 -19.06 -1.19 12.06
N VAL A 525 -18.10 -0.68 12.82
CA VAL A 525 -16.67 -0.82 12.54
C VAL A 525 -16.00 -1.57 13.70
N ILE A 526 -15.25 -2.62 13.38
CA ILE A 526 -14.48 -3.41 14.33
C ILE A 526 -12.99 -3.21 14.03
N LEU A 527 -12.23 -2.86 15.06
CA LEU A 527 -10.78 -2.62 14.97
C LEU A 527 -10.05 -3.59 15.92
N PRO A 528 -9.81 -4.85 15.51
CA PRO A 528 -9.35 -5.89 16.42
C PRO A 528 -7.86 -5.77 16.80
N LEU A 529 -7.05 -5.06 16.00
CA LEU A 529 -5.59 -5.01 16.11
C LEU A 529 -5.02 -3.58 16.23
N ILE A 530 -5.68 -2.69 16.98
CA ILE A 530 -5.08 -1.38 17.31
C ILE A 530 -3.91 -1.61 18.27
N ARG A 531 -2.72 -1.12 17.91
CA ARG A 531 -1.48 -1.24 18.70
C ARG A 531 -0.95 0.11 19.13
#